data_AF-A0A959B219-F1
#
_entry.id   AF-A0A959B219-F1
#
_cell.length_a   1.000
_cell.length_b   1.000
_cell.length_c   1.000
_cell.angle_alpha   90.00
_cell.angle_beta   90.00
_cell.angle_gamma   90.00
#
_symmetry.space_group_name_H-M   'P 1'
#
loop_
_entity.id
_entity.type
_entity.pdbx_description
1 polymer ?
#
loop_
_entity_poly.entity_id
_entity_poly.type
_entity_poly.pdbx_seq_one_letter_code
_entity_poly.pdbx_strand_id
1 'polypeptide(L)'
;MKRIALLVAACFLLAGSPLVAQENARFSVEVSSDSILMGNYFKVVFTLENANGEQFEAPLFQGFDVVSGPSFSSSISVINGQTSQKVSYTYYLQAREIGNYYIEPASIAAGGKILETLPVEVIVVPNPDGIIQKPEQPESPSPWGLDGWDWPDIRLFAKPMLPESPAPQPEAPPKKKRKTYKL
;
A
#
# COMPACT_ATOMS: atom_id res chain seq x y z
N MET A 1 -34.43 49.64 19.04
CA MET A 1 -33.45 48.64 19.51
C MET A 1 -33.73 47.22 18.99
N LYS A 2 -34.96 46.71 19.03
CA LYS A 2 -35.30 45.35 18.53
C LYS A 2 -35.11 45.12 17.01
N ARG A 3 -35.28 46.16 16.18
CA ARG A 3 -35.09 46.11 14.72
C ARG A 3 -33.62 46.12 14.27
N ILE A 4 -32.75 46.75 15.07
CA ILE A 4 -31.29 46.76 14.83
C ILE A 4 -30.70 45.42 15.23
N ALA A 5 -31.21 44.81 16.32
CA ALA A 5 -30.85 43.44 16.71
C ALA A 5 -31.21 42.40 15.63
N LEU A 6 -32.34 42.56 14.94
CA LEU A 6 -32.72 41.70 13.80
C LEU A 6 -31.79 41.84 12.58
N LEU A 7 -31.27 43.05 12.31
CA LEU A 7 -30.35 43.29 11.20
C LEU A 7 -28.92 42.79 11.48
N VAL A 8 -28.45 42.88 12.74
CA VAL A 8 -27.15 42.34 13.15
C VAL A 8 -27.18 40.80 13.17
N ALA A 9 -28.29 40.19 13.59
CA ALA A 9 -28.47 38.74 13.53
C ALA A 9 -28.56 38.21 12.08
N ALA A 10 -29.14 38.98 11.15
CA ALA A 10 -29.18 38.63 9.74
C ALA A 10 -27.80 38.72 9.05
N CYS A 11 -26.95 39.67 9.45
CA CYS A 11 -25.56 39.74 8.96
C CYS A 11 -24.68 38.58 9.44
N PHE A 12 -24.96 38.02 10.62
CA PHE A 12 -24.19 36.87 11.14
C PHE A 12 -24.56 35.54 10.47
N LEU A 13 -25.72 35.48 9.80
CA LEU A 13 -26.17 34.31 9.01
C LEU A 13 -25.66 34.32 7.55
N LEU A 14 -24.99 35.41 7.13
CA LEU A 14 -24.38 35.57 5.81
C LEU A 14 -22.85 35.41 5.82
N ALA A 15 -22.26 35.08 6.98
CA ALA A 15 -20.89 34.56 7.06
C ALA A 15 -20.87 33.11 6.57
N GLY A 16 -21.18 32.94 5.27
CA GLY A 16 -21.06 31.66 4.58
C GLY A 16 -19.64 31.15 4.75
N SER A 17 -19.52 29.97 5.35
CA SER A 17 -18.28 29.23 5.43
C SER A 17 -17.68 29.12 4.02
N PRO A 18 -16.40 29.46 3.80
CA PRO A 18 -15.77 29.10 2.55
C PRO A 18 -15.73 27.56 2.49
N LEU A 19 -16.64 26.98 1.70
CA LEU A 19 -16.48 25.64 1.16
C LEU A 19 -15.23 25.71 0.29
N VAL A 20 -14.07 25.41 0.89
CA VAL A 20 -12.87 25.09 0.14
C VAL A 20 -13.19 23.77 -0.55
N ALA A 21 -13.79 23.85 -1.72
CA ALA A 21 -13.96 22.70 -2.59
C ALA A 21 -12.55 22.24 -2.99
N GLN A 22 -12.12 21.08 -2.49
CA GLN A 22 -11.02 20.34 -3.10
C GLN A 22 -11.52 19.83 -4.45
N GLU A 23 -11.43 20.67 -5.47
CA GLU A 23 -12.14 20.48 -6.75
C GLU A 23 -11.71 19.24 -7.56
N ASN A 24 -10.63 18.53 -7.17
CA ASN A 24 -10.08 17.43 -7.96
C ASN A 24 -9.68 16.19 -7.11
N ALA A 25 -10.42 15.92 -6.03
CA ALA A 25 -10.22 14.71 -5.24
C ALA A 25 -10.43 13.45 -6.13
N ARG A 26 -9.43 12.56 -6.20
CA ARG A 26 -9.52 11.31 -6.97
C ARG A 26 -9.22 10.13 -6.08
N PHE A 27 -10.09 9.13 -6.09
CA PHE A 27 -9.88 7.88 -5.38
C PHE A 27 -9.79 6.73 -6.38
N SER A 28 -8.69 5.98 -6.32
CA SER A 28 -8.40 4.89 -7.26
C SER A 28 -7.80 3.67 -6.56
N VAL A 29 -7.85 2.53 -7.23
CA VAL A 29 -7.22 1.29 -6.79
C VAL A 29 -6.28 0.80 -7.88
N GLU A 30 -5.14 0.25 -7.45
CA GLU A 30 -4.14 -0.38 -8.32
C GLU A 30 -3.77 -1.75 -7.76
N VAL A 31 -3.62 -2.72 -8.65
CA VAL A 31 -3.12 -4.07 -8.31
C VAL A 31 -1.75 -4.26 -8.96
N SER A 32 -0.82 -4.93 -8.28
CA SER A 32 0.52 -5.17 -8.85
C SER A 32 0.51 -6.13 -10.05
N SER A 33 -0.52 -6.97 -10.15
CA SER A 33 -0.70 -7.94 -11.24
C SER A 33 -2.19 -8.24 -11.38
N ASP A 34 -2.66 -8.34 -12.61
CA ASP A 34 -4.03 -8.75 -12.98
C ASP A 34 -4.19 -10.28 -13.02
N SER A 35 -3.08 -11.02 -13.10
CA SER A 35 -3.02 -12.48 -13.04
C SER A 35 -1.98 -12.94 -12.02
N ILE A 36 -2.37 -13.87 -11.14
CA ILE A 36 -1.52 -14.36 -10.05
C ILE A 36 -1.51 -15.88 -10.01
N LEU A 37 -0.33 -16.45 -9.75
CA LEU A 37 -0.18 -17.89 -9.56
C LEU A 37 -0.60 -18.30 -8.15
N MET A 38 -1.40 -19.35 -8.03
CA MET A 38 -1.81 -19.91 -6.74
C MET A 38 -0.64 -20.06 -5.76
N GLY A 39 -0.86 -19.70 -4.49
CA GLY A 39 0.16 -19.71 -3.44
C GLY A 39 1.04 -18.45 -3.36
N ASN A 40 0.89 -17.52 -4.31
CA ASN A 40 1.52 -16.21 -4.26
C ASN A 40 0.60 -15.14 -3.67
N TYR A 41 1.20 -14.04 -3.26
CA TYR A 41 0.50 -12.84 -2.85
C TYR A 41 0.76 -11.70 -3.84
N PHE A 42 -0.20 -10.80 -3.97
CA PHE A 42 -0.10 -9.60 -4.78
C PHE A 42 -0.48 -8.37 -3.96
N LYS A 43 -0.04 -7.20 -4.43
CA LYS A 43 -0.22 -5.93 -3.74
C LYS A 43 -1.44 -5.22 -4.30
N VAL A 44 -2.30 -4.71 -3.41
CA VAL A 44 -3.42 -3.83 -3.74
C VAL A 44 -3.20 -2.49 -3.06
N VAL A 45 -3.28 -1.39 -3.81
CA VAL A 45 -3.06 -0.03 -3.30
C VAL A 45 -4.28 0.83 -3.61
N PHE A 46 -4.96 1.28 -2.57
CA PHE A 46 -5.99 2.32 -2.68
C PHE A 46 -5.34 3.67 -2.50
N THR A 47 -5.56 4.62 -3.42
CA THR A 47 -4.90 5.91 -3.44
C THR A 47 -5.93 7.04 -3.53
N LEU A 48 -5.88 7.95 -2.57
CA LEU A 48 -6.58 9.23 -2.61
C LEU A 48 -5.60 10.34 -2.99
N GLU A 49 -5.91 11.07 -4.06
CA GLU A 49 -5.15 12.21 -4.54
C GLU A 49 -5.91 13.52 -4.34
N ASN A 50 -5.16 14.58 -4.02
CA ASN A 50 -5.62 15.97 -3.88
C ASN A 50 -6.74 16.19 -2.85
N ALA A 51 -6.84 15.29 -1.87
CA ALA A 51 -7.77 15.45 -0.77
C ALA A 51 -7.26 14.85 0.54
N ASN A 52 -7.81 15.34 1.65
CA ASN A 52 -7.68 14.68 2.93
C ASN A 52 -8.82 13.66 3.08
N GLY A 53 -8.46 12.42 3.37
CA GLY A 53 -9.38 11.31 3.51
C GLY A 53 -9.70 11.04 4.97
N GLU A 54 -10.98 10.85 5.25
CA GLU A 54 -11.52 10.41 6.54
C GLU A 54 -12.31 9.12 6.32
N GLN A 55 -12.42 8.28 7.35
CA GLN A 55 -13.29 7.09 7.33
C GLN A 55 -13.08 6.19 6.10
N PHE A 56 -11.81 5.83 5.82
CA PHE A 56 -11.52 4.83 4.79
C PHE A 56 -12.12 3.48 5.17
N GLU A 57 -12.91 2.90 4.27
CA GLU A 57 -13.46 1.55 4.39
C GLU A 57 -12.92 0.69 3.24
N ALA A 58 -12.15 -0.33 3.61
CA ALA A 58 -11.67 -1.33 2.65
C ALA A 58 -12.82 -2.22 2.18
N PRO A 59 -12.77 -2.74 0.94
CA PRO A 59 -13.76 -3.69 0.46
C PRO A 59 -13.65 -5.02 1.21
N LEU A 60 -14.71 -5.82 1.08
CA LEU A 60 -14.61 -7.24 1.41
C LEU A 60 -13.74 -7.92 0.37
N PHE A 61 -12.57 -8.43 0.77
CA PHE A 61 -11.67 -9.19 -0.08
C PHE A 61 -12.17 -10.63 -0.28
N GLN A 62 -13.33 -10.80 -0.90
CA GLN A 62 -13.94 -12.11 -1.10
C GLN A 62 -13.05 -13.00 -1.98
N GLY A 63 -12.76 -14.22 -1.51
CA GLY A 63 -11.87 -15.16 -2.20
C GLY A 63 -10.38 -14.97 -1.89
N PHE A 64 -10.03 -13.95 -1.09
CA PHE A 64 -8.65 -13.66 -0.70
C PHE A 64 -8.47 -13.64 0.82
N ASP A 65 -7.27 -14.01 1.25
CA ASP A 65 -6.78 -13.78 2.60
C ASP A 65 -5.87 -12.55 2.62
N VAL A 66 -6.07 -11.71 3.63
CA VAL A 66 -5.20 -10.55 3.88
C VAL A 66 -3.95 -11.05 4.59
N VAL A 67 -2.85 -11.17 3.85
CA VAL A 67 -1.54 -11.58 4.38
C VAL A 67 -0.90 -10.45 5.17
N SER A 68 -1.09 -9.21 4.72
CA SER A 68 -0.56 -8.02 5.39
C SER A 68 -1.35 -6.76 5.01
N GLY A 69 -1.33 -5.76 5.92
CA GLY A 69 -1.93 -4.45 5.73
C GLY A 69 -3.10 -4.14 6.68
N PRO A 70 -3.69 -2.93 6.57
CA PRO A 70 -3.26 -1.84 5.71
C PRO A 70 -1.92 -1.25 6.14
N SER A 71 -1.01 -1.05 5.18
CA SER A 71 0.11 -0.12 5.33
C SER A 71 -0.31 1.24 4.83
N PHE A 72 -0.18 2.25 5.69
CA PHE A 72 -0.60 3.62 5.41
C PHE A 72 0.59 4.48 4.98
N SER A 73 0.42 5.27 3.92
CA SER A 73 1.38 6.27 3.47
C SER A 73 0.66 7.57 3.14
N SER A 74 1.30 8.70 3.42
CA SER A 74 0.80 10.03 3.10
C SER A 74 1.96 10.92 2.67
N SER A 75 1.78 11.65 1.58
CA SER A 75 2.74 12.61 1.06
C SER A 75 2.05 13.89 0.60
N ILE A 76 2.76 15.00 0.76
CA ILE A 76 2.32 16.34 0.32
C ILE A 76 3.47 16.91 -0.50
N SER A 77 3.16 17.46 -1.67
CA SER A 77 4.10 18.12 -2.57
C SER A 77 3.57 19.50 -2.95
N VAL A 78 4.48 20.47 -3.06
CA VAL A 78 4.15 21.84 -3.49
C VAL A 78 5.09 22.20 -4.64
N ILE A 79 4.54 22.30 -5.85
CA ILE A 79 5.31 22.60 -7.07
C ILE A 79 4.74 23.87 -7.69
N ASN A 80 5.56 24.92 -7.85
CA ASN A 80 5.15 26.21 -8.40
C ASN A 80 3.88 26.80 -7.73
N GLY A 81 3.74 26.61 -6.42
CA GLY A 81 2.59 27.06 -5.64
C GLY A 81 1.33 26.19 -5.75
N GLN A 82 1.35 25.12 -6.56
CA GLN A 82 0.28 24.12 -6.58
C GLN A 82 0.57 23.03 -5.56
N THR A 83 -0.34 22.87 -4.60
CA THR A 83 -0.28 21.81 -3.59
C THR A 83 -0.97 20.55 -4.11
N SER A 84 -0.27 19.41 -4.07
CA SER A 84 -0.82 18.09 -4.31
C SER A 84 -0.58 17.21 -3.08
N GLN A 85 -1.57 16.38 -2.75
CA GLN A 85 -1.51 15.43 -1.64
C GLN A 85 -1.82 14.03 -2.17
N LYS A 86 -1.14 13.02 -1.63
CA LYS A 86 -1.38 11.61 -1.96
C LYS A 86 -1.41 10.79 -0.68
N VAL A 87 -2.48 10.04 -0.49
CA VAL A 87 -2.66 9.12 0.63
C VAL A 87 -2.88 7.72 0.06
N SER A 88 -2.17 6.72 0.56
CA SER A 88 -2.27 5.35 0.07
C SER A 88 -2.45 4.33 1.19
N TYR A 89 -3.34 3.37 0.96
CA TYR A 89 -3.60 2.21 1.81
C TYR A 89 -3.21 0.95 1.04
N THR A 90 -2.18 0.25 1.51
CA THR A 90 -1.61 -0.91 0.82
C THR A 90 -1.93 -2.21 1.55
N TYR A 91 -2.39 -3.20 0.81
CA TYR A 91 -2.66 -4.56 1.27
C TYR A 91 -1.86 -5.57 0.45
N TYR A 92 -1.52 -6.69 1.07
CA TYR A 92 -1.01 -7.87 0.39
C TYR A 92 -2.03 -9.00 0.55
N LEU A 93 -2.54 -9.48 -0.58
CA LEU A 93 -3.62 -10.45 -0.64
C LEU A 93 -3.12 -11.76 -1.26
N GLN A 94 -3.60 -12.88 -0.74
CA GLN A 94 -3.35 -14.22 -1.28
C GLN A 94 -4.69 -14.87 -1.64
N ALA A 95 -4.79 -15.46 -2.82
CA ALA A 95 -6.01 -16.16 -3.23
C ALA A 95 -6.18 -17.48 -2.50
N ARG A 96 -7.43 -17.82 -2.18
CA ARG A 96 -7.79 -19.11 -1.56
C ARG A 96 -7.94 -20.23 -2.58
N GLU A 97 -8.49 -19.91 -3.74
CA GLU A 97 -8.85 -20.86 -4.80
C GLU A 97 -8.54 -20.31 -6.20
N ILE A 98 -8.48 -21.19 -7.20
CA ILE A 98 -8.25 -20.84 -8.60
C ILE A 98 -9.57 -20.33 -9.18
N GLY A 99 -9.52 -19.25 -9.95
CA GLY A 99 -10.72 -18.65 -10.54
C GLY A 99 -10.55 -17.17 -10.84
N ASN A 100 -11.63 -16.54 -11.26
CA ASN A 100 -11.68 -15.09 -11.50
C ASN A 100 -12.38 -14.43 -10.32
N TYR A 101 -11.76 -13.39 -9.78
CA TYR A 101 -12.26 -12.66 -8.64
C TYR A 101 -12.24 -11.16 -8.94
N TYR A 102 -12.97 -10.40 -8.12
CA TYR A 102 -12.96 -8.94 -8.18
C TYR A 102 -12.49 -8.38 -6.84
N ILE A 103 -11.65 -7.36 -6.90
CA ILE A 103 -11.46 -6.43 -5.80
C ILE A 103 -12.63 -5.46 -5.87
N GLU A 104 -13.56 -5.58 -4.93
CA GLU A 104 -14.73 -4.71 -4.84
C GLU A 104 -14.34 -3.25 -4.57
N PRO A 105 -15.23 -2.28 -4.84
CA PRO A 105 -15.01 -0.87 -4.53
C PRO A 105 -14.69 -0.63 -3.04
N ALA A 106 -13.64 0.15 -2.77
CA ALA A 106 -13.43 0.77 -1.46
C ALA A 106 -14.19 2.09 -1.39
N SER A 107 -14.47 2.58 -0.18
CA SER A 107 -15.07 3.91 0.04
C SER A 107 -14.19 4.78 0.95
N ILE A 108 -14.26 6.10 0.77
CA ILE A 108 -13.58 7.08 1.62
C ILE A 108 -14.34 8.41 1.65
N ALA A 109 -14.42 9.04 2.81
CA ALA A 109 -14.99 10.38 2.94
C ALA A 109 -13.90 11.44 2.65
N ALA A 110 -14.15 12.33 1.69
CA ALA A 110 -13.23 13.39 1.32
C ALA A 110 -14.00 14.65 0.89
N GLY A 111 -13.67 15.81 1.46
CA GLY A 111 -14.30 17.09 1.08
C GLY A 111 -15.83 17.12 1.24
N GLY A 112 -16.37 16.40 2.23
CA GLY A 112 -17.82 16.30 2.48
C GLY A 112 -18.58 15.39 1.51
N LYS A 113 -17.87 14.58 0.71
CA LYS A 113 -18.46 13.57 -0.19
C LYS A 113 -17.86 12.21 0.10
N ILE A 114 -18.60 11.14 -0.21
CA ILE A 114 -18.07 9.78 -0.25
C ILE A 114 -17.55 9.52 -1.67
N LEU A 115 -16.29 9.10 -1.78
CA LEU A 115 -15.67 8.67 -3.02
C LEU A 115 -15.50 7.16 -3.00
N GLU A 116 -15.62 6.53 -4.16
CA GLU A 116 -15.46 5.08 -4.32
C GLU A 116 -14.44 4.77 -5.42
N THR A 117 -13.73 3.65 -5.27
CA THR A 117 -12.88 3.13 -6.35
C THR A 117 -13.69 2.33 -7.36
N LEU A 118 -13.09 2.05 -8.52
CA LEU A 118 -13.64 1.08 -9.46
C LEU A 118 -13.30 -0.35 -9.02
N PRO A 119 -14.14 -1.35 -9.34
CA PRO A 119 -13.77 -2.74 -9.15
C PRO A 119 -12.65 -3.14 -10.11
N VAL A 120 -11.79 -4.08 -9.68
CA VAL A 120 -10.68 -4.59 -10.50
C VAL A 120 -10.73 -6.11 -10.55
N GLU A 121 -10.68 -6.69 -11.75
CA GLU A 121 -10.60 -8.14 -11.94
C GLU A 121 -9.19 -8.66 -11.63
N VAL A 122 -9.12 -9.80 -10.94
CA VAL A 122 -7.89 -10.53 -10.67
C VAL A 122 -8.12 -12.00 -11.01
N ILE A 123 -7.28 -12.53 -11.89
CA ILE A 123 -7.33 -13.91 -12.38
C ILE A 123 -6.32 -14.75 -11.58
N VAL A 124 -6.79 -15.82 -10.97
CA VAL A 124 -5.94 -16.75 -10.21
C VAL A 124 -5.76 -18.01 -11.04
N VAL A 125 -4.52 -18.31 -11.39
CA VAL A 125 -4.16 -19.45 -12.24
C VAL A 125 -3.45 -20.56 -11.44
N PRO A 126 -3.53 -21.83 -11.89
CA PRO A 126 -2.82 -22.94 -11.25
C PRO A 126 -1.31 -22.71 -11.22
N ASN A 127 -0.65 -23.15 -10.15
CA ASN A 127 0.79 -23.07 -9.99
C ASN A 127 1.42 -24.45 -9.71
N PRO A 128 1.40 -25.38 -10.69
CA PRO A 128 1.89 -26.75 -10.49
C PRO A 128 3.39 -26.79 -10.19
N ASP A 129 4.15 -25.83 -10.71
CA ASP A 129 5.61 -25.77 -10.59
C ASP A 129 6.06 -25.01 -9.32
N GLY A 130 5.13 -24.50 -8.51
CA GLY A 130 5.44 -23.79 -7.27
C GLY A 130 6.25 -22.51 -7.47
N ILE A 131 6.06 -21.84 -8.60
CA ILE A 131 6.80 -20.61 -8.95
C ILE A 131 6.39 -19.50 -7.98
N ILE A 132 7.39 -18.85 -7.39
CA ILE A 132 7.19 -17.71 -6.49
C ILE A 132 7.33 -16.41 -7.29
N GLN A 133 6.26 -15.63 -7.35
CA GLN A 133 6.21 -14.32 -7.99
C GLN A 133 6.63 -13.26 -6.97
N LYS A 134 7.64 -12.45 -7.32
CA LYS A 134 8.02 -11.29 -6.52
C LYS A 134 7.14 -10.12 -6.96
N PRO A 135 6.36 -9.48 -6.07
CA PRO A 135 5.60 -8.30 -6.43
C PRO A 135 6.56 -7.22 -6.95
N GLU A 136 6.21 -6.58 -8.07
CA GLU A 136 6.99 -5.47 -8.62
C GLU A 136 7.11 -4.37 -7.56
N GLN A 137 8.33 -4.15 -7.09
CA GLN A 137 8.65 -3.07 -6.18
C GLN A 137 8.97 -1.85 -7.04
N PRO A 138 8.26 -0.71 -6.88
CA PRO A 138 8.61 0.49 -7.63
C PRO A 138 10.08 0.81 -7.33
N GLU A 139 10.88 0.92 -8.38
CA GLU A 139 12.31 1.17 -8.26
C GLU A 139 12.53 2.39 -7.37
N SER A 140 13.25 2.21 -6.26
CA SER A 140 13.62 3.30 -5.37
C SER A 140 14.39 4.34 -6.21
N PRO A 141 13.93 5.60 -6.32
CA PRO A 141 14.70 6.63 -7.00
C PRO A 141 16.06 6.70 -6.32
N SER A 142 17.12 6.57 -7.12
CA SER A 142 18.50 6.78 -6.67
C SER A 142 18.57 8.08 -5.86
N PRO A 143 19.07 8.08 -4.61
CA PRO A 143 18.98 9.24 -3.70
C PRO A 143 19.60 10.55 -4.21
N TRP A 144 20.32 10.52 -5.34
CA TRP A 144 21.11 11.64 -5.83
C TRP A 144 20.95 11.99 -7.31
N GLY A 145 20.03 11.40 -8.09
CA GLY A 145 19.64 11.92 -9.41
C GLY A 145 20.75 12.46 -10.34
N LEU A 146 21.93 11.84 -10.35
CA LEU A 146 23.05 12.24 -11.20
C LEU A 146 23.31 11.16 -12.25
N ASP A 147 22.70 11.37 -13.40
CA ASP A 147 22.96 10.58 -14.60
C ASP A 147 24.33 10.99 -15.15
N GLY A 148 25.37 10.19 -14.89
CA GLY A 148 26.62 10.24 -15.66
C GLY A 148 27.87 10.83 -15.01
N TRP A 149 28.11 10.62 -13.72
CA TRP A 149 29.45 10.74 -13.14
C TRP A 149 29.93 9.40 -12.59
N ASP A 150 31.03 8.90 -13.16
CA ASP A 150 31.69 7.64 -12.83
C ASP A 150 32.32 7.75 -11.42
N TRP A 151 31.53 7.46 -10.38
CA TRP A 151 32.03 7.39 -9.01
C TRP A 151 32.86 6.11 -8.86
N PRO A 152 34.00 6.11 -8.15
CA PRO A 152 34.68 4.86 -7.83
C PRO A 152 33.73 3.98 -7.00
N ASP A 153 33.48 2.78 -7.49
CA ASP A 153 32.52 1.80 -6.97
C ASP A 153 32.34 1.87 -5.45
N ILE A 154 31.18 2.35 -4.99
CA ILE A 154 30.86 2.56 -3.57
C ILE A 154 30.86 1.22 -2.80
N ARG A 155 30.88 0.08 -3.51
CA ARG A 155 31.17 -1.25 -2.94
C ARG A 155 32.53 -1.33 -2.23
N LEU A 156 33.47 -0.43 -2.52
CA LEU A 156 34.77 -0.36 -1.83
C LEU A 156 34.71 0.34 -0.46
N PHE A 157 33.68 1.17 -0.21
CA PHE A 157 33.54 1.94 1.03
C PHE A 157 32.31 1.56 1.87
N ALA A 158 31.33 0.87 1.30
CA ALA A 158 30.20 0.30 2.02
C ALA A 158 30.44 -1.18 2.34
N LYS A 159 31.25 -1.45 3.36
CA LYS A 159 30.95 -2.59 4.25
C LYS A 159 29.94 -2.08 5.27
N PRO A 160 28.62 -2.25 5.08
CA PRO A 160 27.75 -2.25 6.23
C PRO A 160 28.19 -3.44 7.08
N MET A 161 28.60 -3.17 8.32
CA MET A 161 28.61 -4.16 9.39
C MET A 161 27.15 -4.60 9.61
N LEU A 162 26.63 -5.42 8.71
CA LEU A 162 25.52 -6.30 9.03
C LEU A 162 26.13 -7.36 9.96
N PRO A 163 25.56 -7.64 11.14
CA PRO A 163 25.88 -8.89 11.81
C PRO A 163 25.54 -9.99 10.81
N GLU A 164 26.57 -10.70 10.37
CA GLU A 164 26.42 -11.91 9.58
C GLU A 164 25.47 -12.80 10.37
N SER A 165 24.28 -13.06 9.82
CA SER A 165 23.38 -14.07 10.37
C SER A 165 24.26 -15.30 10.58
N PRO A 166 24.37 -15.84 11.82
CA PRO A 166 25.29 -16.94 12.04
C PRO A 166 24.92 -18.04 11.05
N ALA A 167 25.91 -18.45 10.25
CA ALA A 167 25.75 -19.51 9.26
C ALA A 167 24.96 -20.67 9.91
N PRO A 168 24.07 -21.36 9.16
CA PRO A 168 23.43 -22.55 9.69
C PRO A 168 24.54 -23.46 10.21
N GLN A 169 24.55 -23.69 11.52
CA GLN A 169 25.52 -24.62 12.09
C GLN A 169 25.35 -25.95 11.35
N PRO A 170 26.44 -26.63 10.96
CA PRO A 170 26.32 -27.96 10.39
C PRO A 170 25.49 -28.81 11.35
N GLU A 171 24.36 -29.34 10.88
CA GLU A 171 23.55 -30.27 11.67
C GLU A 171 24.49 -31.35 12.24
N ALA A 172 24.53 -31.43 13.57
CA ALA A 172 25.33 -32.44 14.23
C ALA A 172 24.91 -33.83 13.72
N PRO A 173 25.85 -34.70 13.30
CA PRO A 173 25.48 -35.99 12.74
C PRO A 173 24.67 -36.80 13.76
N PRO A 174 23.70 -37.62 13.31
CA PRO A 174 22.82 -38.34 14.21
C PRO A 174 23.64 -39.25 15.13
N LYS A 175 23.43 -39.13 16.45
CA LYS A 175 24.08 -39.97 17.46
C LYS A 175 23.77 -41.44 17.17
N LYS A 176 24.80 -42.22 16.81
CA LYS A 176 24.69 -43.68 16.65
C LYS A 176 24.29 -44.29 18.00
N LYS A 177 23.12 -44.93 18.05
CA LYS A 177 22.71 -45.75 19.19
C LYS A 177 23.67 -46.93 19.30
N ARG A 178 24.50 -46.97 20.34
CA ARG A 178 25.33 -48.15 20.67
C ARG A 178 24.38 -49.29 21.09
N LYS A 179 24.44 -50.42 20.39
CA LYS A 179 23.81 -51.66 20.83
C LYS A 179 24.66 -52.26 21.93
N THR A 180 24.16 -52.29 23.15
CA THR A 180 24.78 -53.04 24.25
C THR A 180 24.41 -54.51 24.07
N TYR A 181 25.40 -55.37 23.87
CA TYR A 181 25.23 -56.82 24.03
C TYR A 181 25.47 -57.17 25.51
N LYS A 182 24.54 -57.92 26.10
CA LYS A 182 24.76 -58.59 27.38
C LYS A 182 25.50 -59.90 27.11
N LEU A 183 26.60 -60.12 27.83
CA LEU A 183 27.20 -61.44 28.05
C LEU A 183 26.52 -62.09 29.25
#